data_AF-A0A958IL67-F1
#
_entry.id   AF-A0A958IL67-F1
#
_cell.length_a   1.000
_cell.length_b   1.000
_cell.length_c   1.000
_cell.angle_alpha   90.00
_cell.angle_beta   90.00
_cell.angle_gamma   90.00
#
_symmetry.space_group_name_H-M   'P 1'
#
loop_
_entity.id
_entity.type
_entity.pdbx_description
1 polymer ?
#
loop_
_entity_poly.entity_id
_entity_poly.type
_entity_poly.pdbx_seq_one_letter_code
_entity_poly.pdbx_strand_id
1 'polypeptide(L)' 'MKPNFKPKGYTSVSVYIMAADAQMVIDFMHATFNATETRRYETPDGGIMHAEVKIDDTIVM' A
#
# COMPACT_ATOMS: atom_id res chain seq x y z
N MET A 1 0.38 -30.02 7.48
CA MET A 1 0.43 -28.85 6.58
C MET A 1 1.57 -27.95 7.02
N LYS A 2 2.38 -27.42 6.11
CA LYS A 2 3.35 -26.37 6.48
C LYS A 2 2.57 -25.11 6.88
N PRO A 3 2.92 -24.41 7.97
CA PRO A 3 2.29 -23.15 8.32
C PRO A 3 2.49 -22.17 7.16
N ASN A 4 1.45 -21.38 6.87
CA ASN A 4 1.54 -20.36 5.83
C ASN A 4 2.53 -19.29 6.29
N PHE A 5 3.62 -19.12 5.55
CA PHE A 5 4.70 -18.19 5.92
C PHE A 5 4.34 -16.72 5.64
N LYS A 6 3.23 -16.47 4.93
CA LYS A 6 2.79 -15.11 4.60
C LYS A 6 1.30 -14.88 4.89
N PRO A 7 0.89 -13.65 5.20
CA PRO A 7 -0.52 -13.32 5.39
C PRO A 7 -1.37 -13.61 4.14
N LYS A 8 -2.66 -13.89 4.34
CA LYS A 8 -3.60 -14.08 3.24
C LYS A 8 -3.78 -12.77 2.48
N GLY A 9 -3.73 -12.83 1.15
CA GLY A 9 -3.92 -11.67 0.28
C GLY A 9 -2.67 -10.84 0.01
N TYR A 10 -1.49 -11.27 0.51
CA TYR A 10 -0.21 -10.65 0.21
C TYR A 10 0.60 -11.51 -0.76
N THR A 11 1.27 -10.84 -1.69
CA THR A 11 2.31 -11.45 -2.51
C THR A 11 3.54 -11.79 -1.65
N SER A 12 4.48 -12.53 -2.22
CA SER A 12 5.67 -12.96 -1.46
C SER A 12 6.65 -11.81 -1.22
N VAL A 13 6.56 -10.74 -2.01
CA VAL A 13 7.36 -9.52 -1.91
C VAL A 13 6.44 -8.34 -2.24
N SER A 14 6.47 -7.33 -1.38
CA SER A 14 5.80 -6.05 -1.57
C SER A 14 6.84 -4.93 -1.59
N VAL A 15 6.62 -3.93 -2.45
CA VAL A 15 7.46 -2.73 -2.50
C VAL A 15 7.02 -1.75 -1.42
N TYR A 16 7.98 -1.12 -0.75
CA TYR A 16 7.77 0.03 0.12
C TYR A 16 8.31 1.29 -0.58
N ILE A 17 7.46 2.27 -0.82
CA ILE A 17 7.76 3.51 -1.54
C ILE A 17 7.92 4.65 -0.54
N MET A 18 9.12 5.20 -0.49
CA MET A 18 9.38 6.46 0.21
C MET A 18 9.13 7.61 -0.76
N ALA A 19 8.14 8.45 -0.45
CA ALA A 19 7.80 9.60 -1.27
C ALA A 19 7.80 10.89 -0.44
N ALA A 20 8.17 12.01 -1.06
CA ALA A 20 8.05 13.33 -0.44
C ALA A 20 6.57 13.72 -0.23
N ASP A 21 5.70 13.29 -1.14
CA ASP A 21 4.25 13.42 -1.06
C ASP A 21 3.63 12.05 -1.31
N ALA A 22 3.23 11.38 -0.23
CA ALA A 22 2.61 10.06 -0.29
C ALA A 22 1.21 10.14 -0.93
N GLN A 23 0.45 11.22 -0.72
CA GLN A 23 -0.90 11.36 -1.27
C GLN A 23 -0.84 11.44 -2.79
N MET A 24 0.10 12.21 -3.35
CA MET A 24 0.31 12.29 -4.79
C MET A 24 0.60 10.92 -5.42
N VAL A 25 1.39 10.07 -4.74
CA VAL A 25 1.70 8.72 -5.23
C VAL A 25 0.47 7.81 -5.19
N ILE A 26 -0.31 7.88 -4.11
CA ILE A 26 -1.56 7.13 -3.97
C ILE A 26 -2.57 7.54 -5.05
N ASP A 27 -2.75 8.85 -5.26
CA ASP A 27 -3.64 9.41 -6.29
C ASP A 27 -3.25 8.95 -7.69
N PHE A 28 -1.95 8.94 -7.98
CA PHE A 28 -1.42 8.39 -9.22
C PHE A 28 -1.81 6.92 -9.37
N MET A 29 -1.59 6.09 -8.35
CA MET A 29 -1.93 4.67 -8.41
C MET A 29 -3.43 4.42 -8.62
N HIS A 30 -4.29 5.21 -7.97
CA HIS A 30 -5.74 5.17 -8.22
C HIS A 30 -6.06 5.49 -9.68
N ALA A 31 -5.53 6.61 -10.19
CA ALA A 31 -5.84 7.09 -11.53
C ALA A 31 -5.31 6.19 -12.65
N THR A 32 -4.13 5.57 -12.47
CA THR A 32 -3.48 4.80 -13.54
C THR A 32 -3.74 3.31 -13.48
N PHE A 33 -3.83 2.75 -12.27
CA PHE A 33 -3.93 1.30 -12.08
C PHE A 33 -5.28 0.85 -11.53
N ASN A 34 -6.22 1.78 -11.32
CA ASN A 34 -7.48 1.50 -10.63
C ASN A 34 -7.21 0.84 -9.27
N ALA A 35 -6.19 1.35 -8.57
CA ALA A 35 -5.76 0.81 -7.29
C ALA A 35 -6.78 1.09 -6.18
N THR A 36 -6.65 0.40 -5.05
CA THR A 36 -7.53 0.58 -3.88
C THR A 36 -6.70 0.70 -2.61
N GLU A 37 -6.85 1.79 -1.85
CA GLU A 37 -6.31 1.88 -0.49
C GLU A 37 -6.96 0.79 0.39
N THR A 38 -6.12 -0.06 0.99
CA THR A 38 -6.57 -1.10 1.93
C THR A 38 -6.29 -0.72 3.38
N ARG A 39 -5.35 0.21 3.60
CA ARG A 39 -4.98 0.69 4.93
C ARG A 39 -4.34 2.06 4.85
N ARG A 40 -4.58 2.89 5.87
CA ARG A 40 -4.00 4.24 5.96
C ARG A 40 -3.82 4.61 7.43
N TYR A 41 -2.65 5.15 7.74
CA TYR A 41 -2.30 5.71 9.03
C TYR A 41 -1.73 7.10 8.84
N GLU A 42 -2.39 8.06 9.49
CA GLU A 42 -2.01 9.46 9.41
C GLU A 42 -1.18 9.85 10.62
N THR A 43 -0.30 10.81 10.43
CA THR A 43 0.39 11.49 11.53
C THR A 43 -0.54 12.54 12.16
N PRO A 44 -0.31 12.95 13.42
CA PRO A 44 -1.17 13.95 14.08
C PRO A 44 -1.25 15.32 13.38
N ASP A 45 -0.26 15.65 12.55
CA ASP A 45 -0.15 16.86 11.74
C ASP A 45 -0.77 16.73 10.33
N GLY A 46 -1.41 15.59 10.01
CA GLY A 46 -2.15 15.38 8.77
C GLY A 46 -1.34 14.80 7.60
N GLY A 47 -0.10 14.38 7.84
CA GLY A 47 0.69 13.60 6.90
C GLY A 47 0.31 12.12 6.88
N ILE A 48 0.87 11.36 5.94
CA ILE A 48 0.67 9.90 5.86
C ILE A 48 1.91 9.22 6.44
N MET A 49 1.74 8.54 7.58
CA MET A 49 2.79 7.76 8.22
C MET A 49 3.01 6.42 7.52
N HIS A 50 1.93 5.78 7.07
CA HIS A 50 1.96 4.53 6.32
C HIS A 50 0.63 4.33 5.59
N ALA A 51 0.68 3.83 4.37
CA ALA A 51 -0.48 3.40 3.62
C ALA A 51 -0.23 2.03 3.00
N GLU A 52 -1.30 1.29 2.73
CA GLU A 52 -1.27 0.10 1.90
C GLU A 52 -2.21 0.35 0.72
N VAL A 53 -1.69 0.27 -0.50
CA VAL A 53 -2.43 0.43 -1.74
C VAL A 53 -2.35 -0.87 -2.52
N LYS A 54 -3.51 -1.42 -2.86
CA LYS A 54 -3.63 -2.65 -3.63
C LYS A 54 -3.71 -2.36 -5.12
N ILE A 55 -2.79 -2.93 -5.88
CA ILE A 55 -2.80 -2.96 -7.35
C ILE A 55 -2.97 -4.42 -7.78
N ASP A 56 -4.10 -4.73 -8.41
CA ASP A 56 -4.51 -6.09 -8.80
C ASP A 56 -4.42 -7.12 -7.66
N ASP A 57 -3.33 -7.86 -7.53
CA ASP A 57 -3.10 -8.87 -6.49
C ASP A 57 -2.06 -8.46 -5.43
N THR A 58 -1.40 -7.31 -5.62
CA THR A 58 -0.21 -6.90 -4.88
C THR A 58 -0.50 -5.71 -3.97
N ILE A 59 0.00 -5.77 -2.74
CA ILE A 59 0.03 -4.62 -1.82
C ILE A 59 1.33 -3.85 -2.03
N VAL A 60 1.22 -2.55 -2.28
CA VAL A 60 2.29 -1.55 -2.26
C VAL A 60 2.17 -0.76 -0.96
N MET A 61 3.30 -0.45 -0.34
CA MET A 61 3.40 0.19 0.98
C MET A 61 4.16 1.51 0.92
#